data_AF-A0A9D4K1S5-F1
#
_entry.id   AF-A0A9D4K1S5-F1
#
_cell.length_a   1.000
_cell.length_b   1.000
_cell.length_c   1.000
_cell.angle_alpha   90.00
_cell.angle_beta   90.00
_cell.angle_gamma   90.00
#
_symmetry.space_group_name_H-M   'P 1'
#
loop_
_entity.id
_entity.type
_entity.pdbx_description
1 polymer ?
#
loop_
_entity_poly.entity_id
_entity_poly.type
_entity_poly.pdbx_seq_one_letter_code
_entity_poly.pdbx_strand_id
1 'polypeptide(L)'
;MVKQRRCSVSFVWIITGGILYDGWIQASNHCTKEEVLAATDGSLVLLYQKASSSAEPTITGLSAKEEIASVTPTNATIPYAWLKQIPWVMDTMWTLAIGLNNSIKYLREKGLSLHNYTNSPDYLEAIQKGTNEASFQGISGPFSFDNTNNRIGLTYLQRSINGFLAFNIIFRHKWSIRMSSPHVNSVILIGCLCMYVVVYVSTVEYLQRYEDGTKGSVCMAKTWLIATGYTLMFGGMFAKTYRVYIIFKNTTVKRKPIKDHHLFIVVGILLIIDFIILIPWTTVFPFSSEKQIKMMDTLDNNLIDAEVIVYCHNTKQVYWFITMYVYKGLLLAFGTFLAWETRNVTVEELNDSRNIGACIYSVVVVCLIGVPLQHILPTDQINPAYVLETCILLFSTTTCACVIFLPKIHNRNKVRERMLTKPATALSTKNCACSGHPSNLNVVLPGTSMDSSHM
;
A
#
# COMPACT_ATOMS: atom_id res chain seq x y z
N MET A 1 16.29 6.08 16.66
CA MET A 1 15.68 4.75 16.41
C MET A 1 16.14 4.13 15.09
N VAL A 2 16.14 4.89 13.98
CA VAL A 2 16.72 4.46 12.69
C VAL A 2 18.15 3.92 12.83
N LYS A 3 19.04 4.65 13.51
CA LYS A 3 20.42 4.21 13.79
C LYS A 3 20.56 2.97 14.69
N GLN A 4 19.51 2.59 15.43
CA GLN A 4 19.51 1.41 16.31
C GLN A 4 18.89 0.16 15.64
N ARG A 5 18.54 0.21 14.34
CA ARG A 5 17.94 -0.91 13.58
C ARG A 5 16.67 -1.53 14.21
N ARG A 6 15.93 -0.78 15.02
CA ARG A 6 14.67 -1.25 15.66
C ARG A 6 13.43 -1.19 14.73
N CYS A 7 13.63 -0.96 13.44
CA CYS A 7 12.57 -0.94 12.42
C CYS A 7 12.39 -2.33 11.79
N SER A 8 12.40 -3.37 12.62
CA SER A 8 12.27 -4.78 12.20
C SER A 8 10.83 -5.26 12.38
N VAL A 9 10.48 -6.33 11.66
CA VAL A 9 9.20 -7.05 11.63
C VAL A 9 8.67 -7.48 13.01
N SER A 10 9.53 -7.45 14.03
CA SER A 10 9.21 -7.83 15.42
C SER A 10 8.52 -6.72 16.22
N PHE A 11 8.39 -5.51 15.68
CA PHE A 11 7.82 -4.36 16.40
C PHE A 11 6.68 -3.73 15.61
N VAL A 12 5.49 -3.67 16.20
CA VAL A 12 4.37 -2.86 15.69
C VAL A 12 4.41 -1.52 16.42
N TRP A 13 4.56 -0.45 15.65
CA TRP A 13 4.58 0.91 16.19
C TRP A 13 3.18 1.50 16.17
N ILE A 14 2.65 1.81 17.35
CA ILE A 14 1.45 2.63 17.49
C ILE A 14 1.93 4.07 17.73
N ILE A 15 1.68 4.94 16.77
CA ILE A 15 2.15 6.32 16.78
C ILE A 15 0.92 7.22 16.90
N THR A 16 0.95 8.20 17.81
CA THR A 16 -0.10 9.21 17.89
C THR A 16 0.19 10.32 16.87
N GLY A 17 -0.76 10.59 15.97
CA GLY A 17 -0.63 11.70 15.05
C GLY A 17 -1.12 13.00 15.68
N GLY A 18 -0.19 13.92 15.97
CA GLY A 18 -0.48 15.19 16.64
C GLY A 18 -0.93 16.32 15.72
N ILE A 19 -1.59 17.33 16.30
CA ILE A 19 -2.12 18.55 15.66
C ILE A 19 -1.01 19.37 14.96
N LEU A 20 0.22 19.28 15.48
CA LEU A 20 1.36 20.11 15.10
C LEU A 20 2.39 19.37 14.22
N TYR A 21 2.17 18.09 13.91
CA TYR A 21 3.21 17.22 13.37
C TYR A 21 2.76 16.51 12.10
N ASP A 22 2.63 17.26 11.00
CA ASP A 22 3.00 16.73 9.68
C ASP A 22 4.52 16.87 9.43
N GLY A 23 5.24 17.56 10.34
CA GLY A 23 6.66 17.88 10.23
C GLY A 23 7.63 16.84 10.78
N TRP A 24 7.17 15.75 11.41
CA TRP A 24 8.08 14.69 11.89
C TRP A 24 8.72 13.91 10.73
N ILE A 25 8.13 14.00 9.53
CA ILE A 25 8.70 13.54 8.25
C ILE A 25 9.53 14.67 7.61
N GLN A 26 10.32 15.38 8.40
CA GLN A 26 11.33 16.31 7.92
C GLN A 26 12.71 15.71 8.17
N ALA A 27 13.65 15.98 7.24
CA ALA A 27 15.02 15.54 7.39
C ALA A 27 15.59 16.17 8.67
N SER A 28 16.21 15.35 9.53
CA SER A 28 17.04 15.87 10.61
C SER A 28 18.49 15.91 10.13
N ASN A 29 19.36 16.63 10.84
CA ASN A 29 20.80 16.67 10.56
C ASN A 29 21.47 15.27 10.58
N HIS A 30 20.77 14.23 11.03
CA HIS A 30 21.32 12.88 11.20
C HIS A 30 20.55 11.77 10.49
N CYS A 31 19.37 12.04 9.93
CA CYS A 31 18.57 11.07 9.17
C CYS A 31 17.84 11.78 8.04
N THR A 32 17.90 11.20 6.85
CA THR A 32 17.17 11.68 5.68
C THR A 32 15.67 11.44 5.83
N LYS A 33 14.88 12.23 5.10
CA LYS A 33 13.42 12.09 5.09
C LYS A 33 13.00 10.69 4.63
N GLU A 34 13.74 10.14 3.67
CA GLU A 34 13.56 8.81 3.09
C GLU A 34 13.81 7.69 4.12
N GLU A 35 14.83 7.82 4.95
CA GLU A 35 15.12 6.87 6.03
C GLU A 35 14.04 6.86 7.12
N VAL A 36 13.49 8.03 7.45
CA VAL A 36 12.40 8.16 8.43
C VAL A 36 11.10 7.55 7.89
N LEU A 37 10.82 7.73 6.60
CA LEU A 37 9.67 7.10 5.93
C LEU A 37 9.79 5.58 5.89
N ALA A 38 10.98 5.07 5.55
CA ALA A 38 11.23 3.63 5.56
C ALA A 38 11.11 3.02 6.97
N ALA A 39 11.52 3.78 8.00
CA ALA A 39 11.46 3.36 9.39
C ALA A 39 10.05 3.35 10.00
N THR A 40 9.10 4.05 9.39
CA THR A 40 7.72 4.21 9.89
C THR A 40 6.68 3.49 9.03
N ASP A 41 7.13 2.79 7.99
CA ASP A 41 6.27 1.92 7.20
C ASP A 41 5.70 0.78 8.05
N GLY A 42 4.41 0.51 7.90
CA GLY A 42 3.69 -0.46 8.74
C GLY A 42 3.28 0.01 10.13
N SER A 43 3.54 1.28 10.50
CA SER A 43 3.02 1.84 11.76
C SER A 43 1.50 2.05 11.73
N LEU A 44 0.87 1.84 12.88
CA LEU A 44 -0.52 2.20 13.13
C LEU A 44 -0.54 3.62 13.66
N VAL A 45 -1.08 4.55 12.88
CA VAL A 45 -1.20 5.94 13.31
C VAL A 45 -2.59 6.15 13.88
N LEU A 46 -2.65 6.45 15.17
CA LEU A 46 -3.88 6.86 15.86
C LEU A 46 -4.11 8.33 15.56
N LEU A 47 -5.22 8.61 14.87
CA LEU A 47 -5.65 9.95 14.51
C LEU A 47 -7.07 10.18 15.02
N TYR A 48 -7.30 11.37 15.58
CA TYR A 48 -8.64 11.86 15.85
C TYR A 48 -9.26 12.43 14.57
N GLN A 49 -10.58 12.35 14.46
CA GLN A 49 -11.31 12.97 13.36
C GLN A 49 -11.28 14.49 13.49
N LYS A 50 -10.77 15.16 12.45
CA LYS A 50 -10.76 16.64 12.37
C LYS A 50 -12.08 17.18 11.83
N ALA A 51 -12.62 16.57 10.79
CA ALA A 51 -13.89 16.96 10.18
C ALA A 51 -14.73 15.72 9.89
N SER A 52 -16.05 15.84 10.06
CA SER A 52 -17.01 14.80 9.74
C SER A 52 -16.97 14.50 8.24
N SER A 53 -16.95 13.20 7.90
CA SER A 53 -17.14 12.72 6.53
C SER A 53 -18.59 12.35 6.23
N SER A 54 -19.47 12.45 7.23
CA SER A 54 -20.90 12.18 7.09
C SER A 54 -21.57 13.23 6.20
N ALA A 55 -22.65 12.84 5.53
CA ALA A 55 -23.53 13.75 4.79
C ALA A 55 -24.54 14.46 5.72
N GLU A 56 -24.56 14.12 7.01
CA GLU A 56 -25.42 14.78 7.98
C GLU A 56 -25.07 16.28 8.12
N PRO A 57 -26.08 17.16 8.10
CA PRO A 57 -25.86 18.59 8.28
C PRO A 57 -25.41 18.89 9.71
N THR A 58 -24.54 19.88 9.86
CA THR A 58 -24.13 20.41 11.16
C THR A 58 -25.24 21.27 11.77
N ILE A 59 -25.04 21.78 12.98
CA ILE A 59 -25.96 22.72 13.65
C ILE A 59 -26.29 23.97 12.81
N THR A 60 -25.44 24.36 11.86
CA THR A 60 -25.69 25.48 10.94
C THR A 60 -26.56 25.11 9.74
N GLY A 61 -26.89 23.81 9.57
CA GLY A 61 -27.63 23.30 8.42
C GLY A 61 -26.75 23.04 7.19
N LEU A 62 -25.45 23.32 7.25
CA LEU A 62 -24.49 23.08 6.18
C LEU A 62 -23.79 21.72 6.35
N SER A 63 -23.21 21.18 5.28
CA SER A 63 -22.28 20.06 5.43
C SER A 63 -20.96 20.54 6.03
N ALA A 64 -20.28 19.66 6.76
CA ALA A 64 -18.97 19.98 7.37
C ALA A 64 -17.94 20.50 6.34
N LYS A 65 -18.00 20.06 5.08
CA LYS A 65 -17.10 20.52 4.02
C LYS A 65 -17.43 21.93 3.54
N GLU A 66 -18.71 22.24 3.38
CA GLU A 66 -19.16 23.56 2.95
C GLU A 66 -18.90 24.61 4.03
N GLU A 67 -19.15 24.26 5.29
CA GLU A 67 -18.91 25.15 6.44
C GLU A 67 -17.42 25.47 6.61
N ILE A 68 -16.54 24.47 6.42
CA ILE A 68 -15.09 24.73 6.40
C ILE A 68 -14.72 25.65 5.23
N ALA A 69 -15.30 25.43 4.05
CA ALA A 69 -15.01 26.26 2.87
C ALA A 69 -15.48 27.71 3.06
N SER A 70 -16.60 27.95 3.74
CA SER A 70 -17.11 29.31 4.01
C SER A 70 -16.26 30.07 5.03
N VAL A 71 -15.66 29.36 6.00
CA VAL A 71 -14.84 29.97 7.06
C VAL A 71 -13.36 30.07 6.65
N THR A 72 -12.94 29.33 5.60
CA THR A 72 -11.56 29.37 5.12
C THR A 72 -11.29 30.68 4.36
N PRO A 73 -10.38 31.54 4.83
CA PRO A 73 -10.10 32.80 4.16
C PRO A 73 -9.45 32.57 2.79
N THR A 74 -10.02 33.19 1.75
CA THR A 74 -9.58 33.04 0.35
C THR A 74 -8.25 33.74 0.04
N ASN A 75 -7.80 34.67 0.89
CA ASN A 75 -6.65 35.54 0.65
C ASN A 75 -5.52 35.42 1.70
N ALA A 76 -5.40 34.28 2.39
CA ALA A 76 -4.56 34.18 3.57
C ALA A 76 -3.15 33.62 3.32
N THR A 77 -2.15 34.36 3.81
CA THR A 77 -0.78 33.91 4.18
C THR A 77 -0.76 33.00 5.43
N ILE A 78 -1.92 32.50 5.86
CA ILE A 78 -2.05 31.69 7.08
C ILE A 78 -1.41 30.32 6.83
N PRO A 79 -0.50 29.85 7.69
CA PRO A 79 0.09 28.54 7.55
C PRO A 79 -0.99 27.45 7.51
N TYR A 80 -0.89 26.55 6.54
CA TYR A 80 -1.84 25.44 6.33
C TYR A 80 -2.12 24.61 7.59
N ALA A 81 -1.18 24.56 8.54
CA ALA A 81 -1.35 23.89 9.83
C ALA A 81 -2.48 24.50 10.69
N TRP A 82 -2.69 25.82 10.66
CA TRP A 82 -3.74 26.50 11.43
C TRP A 82 -5.12 26.30 10.81
N LEU A 83 -5.21 26.27 9.48
CA LEU A 83 -6.46 25.97 8.78
C LEU A 83 -7.03 24.60 9.16
N LYS A 84 -6.18 23.64 9.54
CA LYS A 84 -6.61 22.31 10.01
C LYS A 84 -7.30 22.31 11.38
N GLN A 85 -7.24 23.39 12.15
CA GLN A 85 -7.86 23.49 13.48
C GLN A 85 -9.27 24.08 13.45
N ILE A 86 -9.69 24.66 12.31
CA ILE A 86 -10.98 25.33 12.15
C ILE A 86 -12.16 24.51 12.71
N PRO A 87 -12.31 23.20 12.40
CA PRO A 87 -13.46 22.43 12.90
C PRO A 87 -13.62 22.44 14.41
N TRP A 88 -12.51 22.38 15.14
CA TRP A 88 -12.53 22.33 16.60
C TRP A 88 -12.80 23.67 17.25
N VAL A 89 -12.25 24.74 16.66
CA VAL A 89 -12.54 26.10 17.12
C VAL A 89 -14.03 26.38 16.95
N MET A 90 -14.60 26.02 15.80
CA MET A 90 -16.03 26.17 15.54
C MET A 90 -16.89 25.35 16.52
N ASP A 91 -16.55 24.08 16.74
CA ASP A 91 -17.28 23.25 17.70
C ASP A 91 -17.14 23.79 19.14
N THR A 92 -15.98 24.38 19.49
CA THR A 92 -15.78 25.02 20.80
C THR A 92 -16.67 26.26 20.97
N MET A 93 -16.77 27.08 19.91
CA MET A 93 -17.66 28.25 19.93
C MET A 93 -19.12 27.85 20.08
N TRP A 94 -19.56 26.81 19.39
CA TRP A 94 -20.91 26.25 19.55
C TRP A 94 -21.14 25.66 20.93
N THR A 95 -20.14 24.97 21.48
CA THR A 95 -20.21 24.44 22.85
C THR A 95 -20.39 25.56 23.87
N LEU A 96 -19.66 26.67 23.71
CA LEU A 96 -19.81 27.84 24.58
C LEU A 96 -21.22 28.44 24.47
N ALA A 97 -21.73 28.62 23.24
CA ALA A 97 -23.05 29.21 23.00
C ALA A 97 -24.18 28.34 23.60
N ILE A 98 -24.13 27.03 23.35
CA ILE A 98 -25.11 26.06 23.85
C ILE A 98 -25.00 25.93 25.37
N GLY A 99 -23.77 25.82 25.90
CA GLY A 99 -23.52 25.69 27.33
C GLY A 99 -24.03 26.90 28.12
N LEU A 100 -23.79 28.11 27.62
CA LEU A 100 -24.34 29.34 28.19
C LEU A 100 -25.87 29.36 28.12
N ASN A 101 -26.46 28.99 26.98
CA ASN A 101 -27.91 28.92 26.83
C ASN A 101 -28.55 27.93 27.82
N ASN A 102 -27.97 26.74 27.97
CA ASN A 102 -28.42 25.73 28.92
C ASN A 102 -28.28 26.21 30.37
N SER A 103 -27.20 26.94 30.69
CA SER A 103 -26.94 27.48 32.03
C SER A 103 -28.02 28.45 32.53
N ILE A 104 -28.74 29.13 31.63
CA ILE A 104 -29.78 30.12 31.99
C ILE A 104 -30.85 29.48 32.87
N LYS A 105 -31.20 28.22 32.61
CA LYS A 105 -32.17 27.46 33.41
C LYS A 105 -31.68 27.32 34.87
N TYR A 106 -30.44 26.87 35.06
CA TYR A 106 -29.83 26.67 36.37
C TYR A 106 -29.59 27.98 37.14
N LEU A 107 -29.27 29.05 36.43
CA LEU A 107 -29.14 30.38 37.04
C LEU A 107 -30.48 30.90 37.53
N ARG A 108 -31.55 30.70 36.75
CA ARG A 108 -32.90 31.13 37.13
C ARG A 108 -33.41 30.39 38.38
N GLU A 109 -33.09 29.11 38.53
CA GLU A 109 -33.40 28.33 39.75
C GLU A 109 -32.75 28.94 41.01
N LYS A 110 -31.60 29.59 40.85
CA LYS A 110 -30.88 30.30 41.92
C LYS A 110 -31.22 31.80 42.01
N GLY A 111 -32.18 32.29 41.22
CA GLY A 111 -32.53 33.72 41.16
C GLY A 111 -31.46 34.62 40.54
N LEU A 112 -30.50 34.04 39.82
CA LEU A 112 -29.38 34.73 39.18
C LEU A 112 -29.64 34.97 37.69
N SER A 113 -28.94 35.95 37.11
CA SER A 113 -29.04 36.30 35.69
C SER A 113 -27.65 36.46 35.08
N LEU A 114 -27.49 35.98 33.85
CA LEU A 114 -26.22 36.06 33.11
C LEU A 114 -25.75 37.51 32.89
N HIS A 115 -26.66 38.49 32.93
CA HIS A 115 -26.35 39.90 32.67
C HIS A 115 -25.63 40.58 33.84
N ASN A 116 -25.83 40.09 35.07
CA ASN A 116 -25.21 40.61 36.30
C ASN A 116 -24.21 39.60 36.86
N TYR A 117 -23.25 39.20 36.02
CA TYR A 117 -22.24 38.23 36.39
C TYR A 117 -21.38 38.74 37.55
N THR A 118 -21.27 37.90 38.59
CA THR A 118 -20.32 38.07 39.69
C THR A 118 -19.47 36.81 39.80
N ASN A 119 -18.26 36.93 40.35
CA ASN A 119 -17.36 35.79 40.56
C ASN A 119 -17.81 34.94 41.76
N SER A 120 -19.02 34.38 41.68
CA SER A 120 -19.63 33.49 42.68
C SER A 120 -19.52 32.02 42.23
N PRO A 121 -19.33 31.08 43.18
CA PRO A 121 -19.38 29.64 42.87
C PRO A 121 -20.70 29.20 42.21
N ASP A 122 -21.80 29.93 42.44
CA ASP A 122 -23.10 29.59 41.86
C ASP A 122 -23.15 29.73 40.33
N TYR A 123 -22.47 30.73 39.78
CA TYR A 123 -22.36 30.91 38.33
C TYR A 123 -21.50 29.80 37.72
N LEU A 124 -20.39 29.46 38.38
CA LEU A 124 -19.49 28.41 37.91
C LEU A 124 -20.23 27.06 37.84
N GLU A 125 -20.96 26.70 38.90
CA GLU A 125 -21.71 25.44 38.95
C GLU A 125 -22.80 25.38 37.86
N ALA A 126 -23.54 26.47 37.66
CA ALA A 126 -24.60 26.54 36.65
C ALA A 126 -24.04 26.45 35.22
N ILE A 127 -22.92 27.12 34.94
CA ILE A 127 -22.26 27.09 33.63
C ILE A 127 -21.63 25.72 33.38
N GLN A 128 -21.00 25.10 34.38
CA GLN A 128 -20.46 23.74 34.25
C GLN A 128 -21.56 22.73 33.94
N LYS A 129 -22.69 22.77 34.67
CA LYS A 129 -23.86 21.91 34.38
C LYS A 129 -24.40 22.13 32.97
N GLY A 130 -24.63 23.38 32.58
CA GLY A 130 -25.13 23.71 31.25
C GLY A 130 -24.19 23.27 30.12
N THR A 131 -22.88 23.38 30.34
CA THR A 131 -21.85 22.98 29.37
C THR A 131 -21.76 21.46 29.24
N ASN A 132 -21.85 20.72 30.35
CA ASN A 132 -21.82 19.25 30.34
C ASN A 132 -23.03 18.64 29.61
N GLU A 133 -24.17 19.35 29.59
CA GLU A 133 -25.37 18.96 28.85
C GLU A 133 -25.33 19.31 27.36
N ALA A 134 -24.28 20.01 26.89
CA ALA A 134 -24.18 20.38 25.49
C ALA A 134 -23.97 19.14 24.61
N SER A 135 -24.94 18.86 23.74
CA SER A 135 -24.83 17.86 22.69
C SER A 135 -25.40 18.38 21.36
N PHE A 136 -24.62 18.24 20.29
CA PHE A 136 -24.99 18.74 18.96
C PHE A 136 -24.15 18.06 17.87
N GLN A 137 -24.57 18.22 16.61
CA GLN A 137 -23.79 17.81 15.45
C GLN A 137 -22.87 18.96 15.00
N GLY A 138 -21.58 18.84 15.30
CA GLY A 138 -20.55 19.82 14.93
C GLY A 138 -19.85 19.49 13.62
N ILE A 139 -18.91 20.35 13.21
CA ILE A 139 -18.09 20.15 12.01
C ILE A 139 -17.20 18.92 12.18
N SER A 140 -16.71 18.64 13.39
CA SER A 140 -15.88 17.45 13.64
C SER A 140 -16.68 16.17 13.93
N GLY A 141 -18.01 16.23 13.88
CA GLY A 141 -18.94 15.12 14.11
C GLY A 141 -19.85 15.35 15.33
N PRO A 142 -20.50 14.30 15.84
CA PRO A 142 -21.32 14.42 17.05
C PRO A 142 -20.45 14.86 18.23
N PHE A 143 -20.94 15.86 18.96
CA PHE A 143 -20.28 16.45 20.10
C PHE A 143 -21.07 16.12 21.37
N SER A 144 -20.39 15.62 22.40
CA SER A 144 -20.92 15.43 23.75
C SER A 144 -19.77 15.29 24.75
N PHE A 145 -20.06 15.53 26.03
CA PHE A 145 -19.14 15.24 27.13
C PHE A 145 -19.47 13.89 27.78
N ASP A 146 -18.45 13.25 28.35
CA ASP A 146 -18.61 12.09 29.21
C ASP A 146 -18.82 12.48 30.68
N ASN A 147 -19.05 11.48 31.55
CA ASN A 147 -19.26 11.69 32.98
C ASN A 147 -18.02 12.24 33.73
N THR A 148 -16.88 12.34 33.05
CA THR A 148 -15.61 12.90 33.55
C THR A 148 -15.26 14.24 32.89
N ASN A 149 -16.21 14.87 32.20
CA ASN A 149 -16.07 16.13 31.46
C ASN A 149 -15.08 16.07 30.28
N ASN A 150 -14.76 14.89 29.77
CA ASN A 150 -13.97 14.74 28.55
C ASN A 150 -14.88 14.72 27.33
N ARG A 151 -14.42 15.33 26.24
CA ARG A 151 -15.13 15.29 24.96
C ARG A 151 -15.09 13.88 24.39
N ILE A 152 -16.26 13.34 24.05
CA ILE A 152 -16.39 12.10 23.28
C ILE A 152 -16.18 12.45 21.81
N GLY A 153 -15.22 11.79 21.16
CA GLY A 153 -14.86 12.05 19.77
C GLY A 153 -14.57 10.77 18.99
N LEU A 154 -14.78 10.83 17.67
CA LEU A 154 -14.51 9.70 16.79
C LEU A 154 -13.01 9.59 16.49
N THR A 155 -12.47 8.38 16.71
CA THR A 155 -11.08 8.03 16.40
C THR A 155 -11.07 7.08 15.21
N TYR A 156 -10.16 7.28 14.25
CA TYR A 156 -10.02 6.38 13.11
C TYR A 156 -8.61 5.80 13.08
N LEU A 157 -8.55 4.51 12.74
CA LEU A 157 -7.32 3.79 12.49
C LEU A 157 -6.95 3.95 11.02
N GLN A 158 -5.86 4.67 10.75
CA GLN A 158 -5.30 4.72 9.40
C GLN A 158 -4.20 3.66 9.28
N ARG A 159 -4.39 2.70 8.36
CA ARG A 159 -3.38 1.71 7.96
C ARG A 159 -2.83 2.08 6.59
N SER A 160 -1.51 2.17 6.45
CA SER A 160 -0.87 2.20 5.13
C SER A 160 -1.01 0.81 4.50
N ILE A 161 -1.92 0.64 3.55
CA ILE A 161 -1.99 -0.56 2.71
C ILE A 161 -1.31 -0.22 1.38
N ASN A 162 -0.22 -0.93 1.08
CA ASN A 162 0.58 -0.91 -0.15
C ASN A 162 0.33 0.29 -1.07
N GLY A 163 0.91 1.43 -0.68
CA GLY A 163 0.87 2.66 -1.46
C GLY A 163 1.26 2.46 -2.93
N PHE A 164 2.07 1.45 -3.25
CA PHE A 164 2.46 1.12 -4.63
C PHE A 164 1.30 0.62 -5.51
N LEU A 165 0.37 -0.21 -5.00
CA LEU A 165 -0.75 -0.71 -5.81
C LEU A 165 -1.79 0.39 -6.04
N ALA A 166 -2.16 1.09 -4.98
CA ALA A 166 -3.03 2.27 -5.08
C ALA A 166 -2.42 3.34 -6.00
N PHE A 167 -1.13 3.64 -5.84
CA PHE A 167 -0.39 4.55 -6.72
C PHE A 167 -0.42 4.08 -8.18
N ASN A 168 -0.19 2.79 -8.43
CA ASN A 168 -0.19 2.24 -9.78
C ASN A 168 -1.56 2.39 -10.46
N ILE A 169 -2.65 2.10 -9.74
CA ILE A 169 -4.02 2.22 -10.24
C ILE A 169 -4.38 3.69 -10.50
N ILE A 170 -4.13 4.58 -9.54
CA ILE A 170 -4.49 6.01 -9.63
C ILE A 170 -3.74 6.70 -10.78
N PHE A 171 -2.44 6.44 -10.94
CA PHE A 171 -1.61 7.12 -11.93
C PHE A 171 -1.42 6.34 -13.24
N ARG A 172 -2.18 5.27 -13.47
CA ARG A 172 -2.06 4.37 -14.65
C ARG A 172 -2.12 5.09 -16.01
N HIS A 173 -2.85 6.20 -16.08
CA HIS A 173 -3.05 6.96 -17.32
C HIS A 173 -1.87 7.90 -17.67
N LYS A 174 -0.95 8.15 -16.73
CA LYS A 174 0.23 9.00 -17.01
C LYS A 174 1.22 8.28 -17.91
N TRP A 175 1.77 9.00 -18.90
CA TRP A 175 2.65 8.46 -19.94
C TRP A 175 3.81 7.60 -19.39
N SER A 176 4.52 8.09 -18.36
CA SER A 176 5.64 7.36 -17.73
C SER A 176 5.23 6.03 -17.09
N ILE A 177 4.02 5.94 -16.51
CA ILE A 177 3.51 4.70 -15.89
C ILE A 177 2.86 3.78 -16.92
N ARG A 178 2.18 4.37 -17.92
CA ARG A 178 1.56 3.65 -19.04
C ARG A 178 2.59 2.86 -19.85
N MET A 179 3.78 3.43 -20.09
CA MET A 179 4.86 2.77 -20.83
C MET A 179 5.42 1.55 -20.09
N SER A 180 5.34 1.54 -18.75
CA SER A 180 5.78 0.42 -17.90
C SER A 180 4.76 -0.72 -17.80
N SER A 181 3.70 -0.77 -18.62
CA SER A 181 2.69 -1.84 -18.58
C SER A 181 2.00 -1.94 -17.19
N PRO A 182 1.13 -0.99 -16.81
CA PRO A 182 0.58 -0.87 -15.45
C PRO A 182 -0.22 -2.10 -15.00
N HIS A 183 -0.90 -2.77 -15.93
CA HIS A 183 -1.64 -4.00 -15.66
C HIS A 183 -0.73 -5.14 -15.17
N VAL A 184 0.46 -5.26 -15.73
CA VAL A 184 1.46 -6.28 -15.38
C VAL A 184 2.13 -5.96 -14.05
N ASN A 185 2.43 -4.67 -13.85
CA ASN A 185 2.86 -4.14 -12.55
C ASN A 185 1.86 -4.45 -11.43
N SER A 186 0.56 -4.39 -11.73
CA SER A 186 -0.49 -4.76 -10.77
C SER A 186 -0.44 -6.25 -10.44
N VAL A 187 -0.25 -7.14 -11.43
CA VAL A 187 -0.06 -8.58 -11.20
C VAL A 187 1.13 -8.87 -10.29
N ILE A 188 2.27 -8.21 -10.54
CA ILE A 188 3.47 -8.36 -9.70
C ILE A 188 3.16 -7.93 -8.25
N LEU A 189 2.46 -6.81 -8.05
CA LEU A 189 2.10 -6.31 -6.72
C LEU A 189 1.08 -7.21 -6.01
N ILE A 190 0.15 -7.82 -6.73
CA ILE A 190 -0.74 -8.86 -6.18
C ILE A 190 0.09 -10.06 -5.74
N GLY A 191 1.09 -10.48 -6.53
CA GLY A 191 2.06 -11.49 -6.13
C GLY A 191 2.82 -11.12 -4.84
N CYS A 192 3.31 -9.88 -4.73
CA CYS A 192 3.94 -9.39 -3.51
C CYS A 192 2.99 -9.40 -2.31
N LEU A 193 1.72 -9.02 -2.48
CA LEU A 193 0.69 -9.13 -1.45
C LEU A 193 0.49 -10.57 -1.00
N CYS A 194 0.39 -11.53 -1.92
CA CYS A 194 0.30 -12.95 -1.60
C CYS A 194 1.51 -13.42 -0.78
N MET A 195 2.73 -12.99 -1.14
CA MET A 195 3.93 -13.31 -0.36
C MET A 195 3.90 -12.69 1.05
N TYR A 196 3.39 -11.48 1.24
CA TYR A 196 3.19 -10.94 2.59
C TYR A 196 2.13 -11.73 3.39
N VAL A 197 1.10 -12.25 2.74
CA VAL A 197 0.13 -13.16 3.38
C VAL A 197 0.80 -14.48 3.77
N VAL A 198 1.74 -15.02 2.97
CA VAL A 198 2.53 -16.19 3.36
C VAL A 198 3.23 -15.94 4.70
N VAL A 199 3.87 -14.79 4.88
CA VAL A 199 4.56 -14.47 6.16
C VAL A 199 3.58 -14.53 7.32
N TYR A 200 2.40 -13.95 7.17
CA TYR A 200 1.35 -14.01 8.18
C TYR A 200 0.92 -15.46 8.47
N VAL A 201 0.72 -16.27 7.44
CA VAL A 201 0.36 -17.69 7.60
C VAL A 201 1.49 -18.47 8.27
N SER A 202 2.76 -18.23 7.93
CA SER A 202 3.92 -18.80 8.61
C SER A 202 3.97 -18.38 10.08
N THR A 203 3.58 -17.15 10.44
CA THR A 203 3.47 -16.71 11.84
C THR A 203 2.35 -17.44 12.58
N VAL A 204 1.19 -17.64 11.94
CA VAL A 204 0.08 -18.41 12.51
C VAL A 204 0.48 -19.87 12.73
N GLU A 205 1.23 -20.45 11.78
CA GLU A 205 1.81 -21.80 11.88
C GLU A 205 2.77 -21.89 13.08
N TYR A 206 3.71 -20.95 13.19
CA TYR A 206 4.71 -20.86 14.27
C TYR A 206 4.08 -20.66 15.66
N LEU A 207 3.11 -19.74 15.78
CA LEU A 207 2.40 -19.48 17.04
C LEU A 207 1.34 -20.55 17.37
N GLN A 208 1.17 -21.56 16.50
CA GLN A 208 0.17 -22.61 16.65
C GLN A 208 -1.26 -22.07 16.86
N ARG A 209 -1.59 -20.92 16.27
CA ARG A 209 -2.83 -20.17 16.52
C ARG A 209 -3.96 -20.60 15.58
N TYR A 210 -4.26 -21.89 15.54
CA TYR A 210 -5.29 -22.50 14.71
C TYR A 210 -5.99 -23.66 15.44
N GLU A 211 -7.24 -23.93 15.08
CA GLU A 211 -8.07 -24.96 15.71
C GLU A 211 -7.57 -26.38 15.36
N ASP A 212 -7.74 -27.36 16.27
CA ASP A 212 -7.18 -28.71 16.12
C ASP A 212 -7.62 -29.43 14.83
N GLY A 213 -8.80 -29.12 14.29
CA GLY A 213 -9.26 -29.67 13.01
C GLY A 213 -8.68 -29.00 11.76
N THR A 214 -7.95 -27.89 11.89
CA THR A 214 -7.53 -27.04 10.76
C THR A 214 -6.01 -27.03 10.50
N LYS A 215 -5.23 -27.79 11.29
CA LYS A 215 -3.75 -27.78 11.24
C LYS A 215 -3.18 -28.08 9.86
N GLY A 216 -3.60 -29.20 9.26
CA GLY A 216 -3.16 -29.60 7.92
C GLY A 216 -3.58 -28.61 6.83
N SER A 217 -4.76 -28.00 6.98
CA SER A 217 -5.29 -27.00 6.04
C SER A 217 -4.46 -25.72 6.03
N VAL A 218 -3.99 -25.25 7.18
CA VAL A 218 -3.09 -24.08 7.27
C VAL A 218 -1.78 -24.34 6.54
N CYS A 219 -1.20 -25.53 6.71
CA CYS A 219 0.03 -25.92 6.03
C CYS A 219 -0.14 -26.07 4.52
N MET A 220 -1.24 -26.67 4.08
CA MET A 220 -1.56 -26.70 2.65
C MET A 220 -1.78 -25.28 2.10
N ALA A 221 -2.50 -24.42 2.81
CA ALA A 221 -2.76 -23.05 2.39
C ALA A 221 -1.45 -22.24 2.22
N LYS A 222 -0.47 -22.43 3.12
CA LYS A 222 0.87 -21.85 2.98
C LYS A 222 1.54 -22.27 1.67
N THR A 223 1.55 -23.57 1.36
CA THR A 223 2.15 -24.10 0.12
C THR A 223 1.48 -23.53 -1.13
N TRP A 224 0.15 -23.46 -1.14
CA TRP A 224 -0.62 -22.85 -2.22
C TRP A 224 -0.30 -21.36 -2.42
N LEU A 225 -0.25 -20.60 -1.32
CA LEU A 225 0.06 -19.17 -1.35
C LEU A 225 1.48 -18.89 -1.83
N ILE A 226 2.47 -19.68 -1.40
CA ILE A 226 3.86 -19.57 -1.88
C ILE A 226 3.93 -19.82 -3.39
N ALA A 227 3.32 -20.92 -3.85
CA ALA A 227 3.38 -21.32 -5.25
C ALA A 227 2.75 -20.27 -6.18
N THR A 228 1.54 -19.82 -5.84
CA THR A 228 0.79 -18.83 -6.61
C THR A 228 1.38 -17.43 -6.51
N GLY A 229 1.77 -16.99 -5.32
CA GLY A 229 2.42 -15.70 -5.08
C GLY A 229 3.73 -15.57 -5.85
N TYR A 230 4.55 -16.62 -5.85
CA TYR A 230 5.76 -16.69 -6.66
C TYR A 230 5.45 -16.57 -8.16
N THR A 231 4.47 -17.31 -8.68
CA THR A 231 4.12 -17.28 -10.11
C THR A 231 3.57 -15.93 -10.56
N LEU A 232 2.74 -15.27 -9.74
CA LEU A 232 2.24 -13.93 -10.05
C LEU A 232 3.39 -12.92 -10.09
N MET A 233 4.29 -12.98 -9.11
CA MET A 233 5.43 -12.06 -9.01
C MET A 233 6.44 -12.30 -10.15
N PHE A 234 6.93 -13.52 -10.29
CA PHE A 234 7.97 -13.87 -11.27
C PHE A 234 7.43 -13.97 -12.69
N GLY A 235 6.22 -14.51 -12.88
CA GLY A 235 5.53 -14.56 -14.18
C GLY A 235 5.27 -13.16 -14.73
N GLY A 236 4.92 -12.19 -13.87
CA GLY A 236 4.78 -10.78 -14.27
C GLY A 236 6.12 -10.12 -14.65
N MET A 237 7.21 -10.44 -13.94
CA MET A 237 8.56 -9.96 -14.29
C MET A 237 9.03 -10.57 -15.63
N PHE A 238 8.85 -11.88 -15.81
CA PHE A 238 9.16 -12.62 -17.03
C PHE A 238 8.43 -12.04 -18.25
N ALA A 239 7.13 -11.82 -18.09
CA ALA A 239 6.28 -11.18 -19.07
C ALA A 239 6.88 -9.84 -19.57
N LYS A 240 7.31 -8.98 -18.65
CA LYS A 240 7.90 -7.69 -19.00
C LYS A 240 9.22 -7.80 -19.72
N THR A 241 10.13 -8.66 -19.24
CA THR A 241 11.44 -8.87 -19.89
C THR A 241 11.27 -9.50 -21.27
N TYR A 242 10.33 -10.42 -21.43
CA TYR A 242 9.99 -11.03 -22.71
C TYR A 242 9.45 -10.02 -23.73
N ARG A 243 8.56 -9.10 -23.31
CA ARG A 243 8.08 -7.99 -24.17
C ARG A 243 9.24 -7.16 -24.70
N VAL A 244 10.21 -6.82 -23.83
CA VAL A 244 11.41 -6.05 -24.23
C VAL A 244 12.25 -6.88 -25.20
N TYR A 245 12.53 -8.13 -24.89
CA TYR A 245 13.32 -9.03 -25.73
C TYR A 245 12.80 -9.13 -27.17
N ILE A 246 11.47 -9.31 -27.36
CA ILE A 246 10.88 -9.37 -28.70
C ILE A 246 11.06 -8.05 -29.47
N ILE A 247 10.87 -6.91 -28.81
CA ILE A 247 10.95 -5.59 -29.46
C ILE A 247 12.35 -5.33 -30.02
N PHE A 248 13.40 -5.73 -29.30
CA PHE A 248 14.79 -5.49 -29.73
C PHE A 248 15.35 -6.55 -30.68
N LYS A 249 14.86 -7.79 -30.60
CA LYS A 249 15.37 -8.88 -31.44
C LYS A 249 14.77 -8.90 -32.85
N ASN A 250 13.57 -8.34 -33.05
CA ASN A 250 12.86 -8.46 -34.33
C ASN A 250 12.89 -7.14 -35.13
N THR A 251 13.89 -6.97 -35.99
CA THR A 251 14.10 -5.76 -36.81
C THR A 251 13.20 -5.66 -38.06
N THR A 252 12.46 -6.72 -38.41
CA THR A 252 11.76 -6.86 -39.70
C THR A 252 10.23 -6.75 -39.64
N VAL A 253 9.61 -6.84 -38.46
CA VAL A 253 8.14 -6.79 -38.33
C VAL A 253 7.67 -5.33 -38.18
N LYS A 254 6.78 -4.88 -39.07
CA LYS A 254 6.03 -3.62 -38.91
C LYS A 254 5.52 -3.55 -37.46
N ARG A 255 6.05 -2.60 -36.68
CA ARG A 255 5.90 -2.47 -35.22
C ARG A 255 4.42 -2.51 -34.78
N LYS A 256 3.84 -3.70 -34.66
CA LYS A 256 2.48 -3.89 -34.17
C LYS A 256 2.57 -3.89 -32.64
N PRO A 257 1.84 -3.01 -31.93
CA PRO A 257 1.89 -2.98 -30.48
C PRO A 257 1.38 -4.32 -29.92
N ILE A 258 2.25 -5.00 -29.17
CA ILE A 258 1.89 -6.21 -28.43
C ILE A 258 0.87 -5.81 -27.36
N LYS A 259 -0.33 -6.39 -27.41
CA LYS A 259 -1.40 -6.13 -26.45
C LYS A 259 -1.14 -6.89 -25.14
N ASP A 260 -1.46 -6.25 -24.01
CA ASP A 260 -1.26 -6.80 -22.67
C ASP A 260 -1.99 -8.15 -22.44
N HIS A 261 -3.01 -8.49 -23.24
CA HIS A 261 -3.71 -9.78 -23.18
C HIS A 261 -2.80 -11.00 -23.39
N HIS A 262 -1.83 -10.94 -24.31
CA HIS A 262 -0.89 -12.05 -24.51
C HIS A 262 -0.07 -12.33 -23.26
N LEU A 263 0.14 -11.30 -22.45
CA LEU A 263 0.92 -11.37 -21.23
C LEU A 263 0.17 -12.04 -20.08
N PHE A 264 -1.11 -11.72 -19.94
CA PHE A 264 -2.00 -12.39 -19.00
C PHE A 264 -2.18 -13.87 -19.34
N ILE A 265 -2.21 -14.22 -20.62
CA ILE A 265 -2.27 -15.62 -21.06
C ILE A 265 -1.04 -16.39 -20.58
N VAL A 266 0.17 -15.82 -20.74
CA VAL A 266 1.41 -16.48 -20.27
C VAL A 266 1.38 -16.71 -18.76
N VAL A 267 1.02 -15.69 -17.96
CA VAL A 267 0.93 -15.84 -16.50
C VAL A 267 -0.16 -16.85 -16.12
N GLY A 268 -1.30 -16.85 -16.82
CA GLY A 268 -2.38 -17.81 -16.62
C GLY A 268 -1.95 -19.26 -16.87
N ILE A 269 -1.18 -19.52 -17.94
CA ILE A 269 -0.64 -20.86 -18.22
C ILE A 269 0.29 -21.32 -17.08
N LEU A 270 1.16 -20.45 -16.57
CA LEU A 270 2.06 -20.80 -15.46
C LEU A 270 1.29 -21.14 -14.17
N LEU A 271 0.17 -20.44 -13.90
CA LEU A 271 -0.71 -20.74 -12.76
C LEU A 271 -1.48 -22.05 -12.95
N ILE A 272 -1.90 -22.38 -14.18
CA ILE A 272 -2.53 -23.67 -14.46
C ILE A 272 -1.56 -24.81 -14.17
N ILE A 273 -0.28 -24.66 -14.53
CA ILE A 273 0.75 -25.67 -14.21
C ILE A 273 0.91 -25.82 -12.69
N ASP A 274 0.92 -24.70 -11.93
CA ASP A 274 0.93 -24.79 -10.47
C ASP A 274 -0.25 -25.61 -9.93
N PHE A 275 -1.44 -25.38 -10.45
CA PHE A 275 -2.64 -26.07 -9.99
C PHE A 275 -2.61 -27.57 -10.34
N ILE A 276 -2.09 -27.92 -11.52
CA ILE A 276 -1.89 -29.31 -11.92
C ILE A 276 -0.96 -30.06 -10.95
N ILE A 277 0.02 -29.37 -10.33
CA ILE A 277 0.91 -29.97 -9.34
C ILE A 277 0.27 -29.97 -7.94
N LEU A 278 -0.35 -28.86 -7.53
CA LEU A 278 -0.86 -28.67 -6.17
C LEU A 278 -2.17 -29.43 -5.89
N ILE A 279 -3.05 -29.59 -6.88
CA ILE A 279 -4.31 -30.30 -6.69
C ILE A 279 -4.05 -31.77 -6.30
N PRO A 280 -3.28 -32.56 -7.08
CA PRO A 280 -2.97 -33.93 -6.70
C PRO A 280 -2.21 -34.03 -5.37
N TRP A 281 -1.32 -33.08 -5.07
CA TRP A 281 -0.64 -33.04 -3.77
C TRP A 281 -1.66 -32.91 -2.64
N THR A 282 -2.58 -31.96 -2.75
CA THR A 282 -3.61 -31.71 -1.73
C THR A 282 -4.57 -32.88 -1.56
N THR A 283 -4.99 -33.51 -2.66
CA THR A 283 -6.04 -34.55 -2.61
C THR A 283 -5.51 -35.94 -2.28
N VAL A 284 -4.29 -36.26 -2.71
CA VAL A 284 -3.71 -37.61 -2.54
C VAL A 284 -2.76 -37.67 -1.34
N PHE A 285 -1.99 -36.62 -1.09
CA PHE A 285 -0.97 -36.57 -0.04
C PHE A 285 -1.04 -35.26 0.77
N PRO A 286 -2.17 -34.97 1.45
CA PRO A 286 -2.29 -33.77 2.27
C PRO A 286 -1.28 -33.79 3.42
N PHE A 287 -0.88 -32.59 3.88
CA PHE A 287 -0.08 -32.48 5.11
C PHE A 287 -0.90 -32.90 6.33
N SER A 288 -0.27 -33.68 7.21
CA SER A 288 -0.78 -33.96 8.55
C SER A 288 0.09 -33.24 9.58
N SER A 289 -0.51 -32.85 10.71
CA SER A 289 0.26 -32.27 11.82
C SER A 289 0.83 -33.38 12.70
N GLU A 290 2.14 -33.41 12.86
CA GLU A 290 2.85 -34.36 13.72
C GLU A 290 3.45 -33.60 14.92
N LYS A 291 3.48 -34.27 16.09
CA LYS A 291 4.01 -33.70 17.34
C LYS A 291 5.34 -34.38 17.66
N GLN A 292 6.39 -33.59 17.85
CA GLN A 292 7.66 -34.02 18.44
C GLN A 292 7.72 -33.54 19.89
N ILE A 293 7.96 -34.47 20.83
CA ILE A 293 8.11 -34.15 22.25
C ILE A 293 9.60 -34.19 22.57
N LYS A 294 10.17 -33.05 22.98
CA LYS A 294 11.53 -32.93 23.48
C LYS A 294 11.46 -32.78 25.00
N MET A 295 11.86 -33.83 25.71
CA MET A 295 11.92 -33.80 27.18
C MET A 295 13.06 -32.85 27.59
N MET A 296 12.77 -31.86 28.43
CA MET A 296 13.79 -30.99 29.03
C MET A 296 14.19 -31.55 30.39
N ASP A 297 15.48 -31.47 30.72
CA ASP A 297 16.00 -32.00 31.98
C ASP A 297 15.29 -31.38 33.19
N THR A 298 15.06 -32.22 34.19
CA THR A 298 14.27 -31.95 35.39
C THR A 298 14.64 -30.63 36.05
N LEU A 299 13.72 -29.67 36.01
CA LEU A 299 13.72 -28.54 36.93
C LEU A 299 13.17 -29.07 38.27
N ASP A 300 13.91 -28.86 39.35
CA ASP A 300 13.65 -29.30 40.73
C ASP A 300 12.21 -29.79 41.05
N ASN A 301 12.13 -31.00 41.62
CA ASN A 301 10.93 -31.65 42.18
C ASN A 301 9.81 -32.01 41.19
N ASN A 302 9.84 -33.25 40.67
CA ASN A 302 8.72 -34.01 40.08
C ASN A 302 7.95 -33.41 38.90
N LEU A 303 8.37 -32.27 38.33
CA LEU A 303 7.80 -31.71 37.11
C LEU A 303 8.78 -31.90 35.95
N ILE A 304 8.35 -32.62 34.91
CA ILE A 304 9.07 -32.75 33.65
C ILE A 304 8.49 -31.70 32.71
N ASP A 305 9.24 -30.64 32.44
CA ASP A 305 8.90 -29.71 31.35
C ASP A 305 9.27 -30.39 30.02
N ALA A 306 8.28 -30.57 29.17
CA ALA A 306 8.46 -31.12 27.83
C ALA A 306 8.09 -30.07 26.78
N GLU A 307 9.03 -29.74 25.90
CA GLU A 307 8.79 -28.88 24.75
C GLU A 307 8.10 -29.70 23.65
N VAL A 308 6.87 -29.32 23.30
CA VAL A 308 6.09 -29.98 22.24
C VAL A 308 6.15 -29.14 20.96
N ILE A 309 6.89 -29.63 19.97
CA ILE A 309 6.99 -29.01 18.65
C ILE A 309 5.96 -29.64 17.73
N VAL A 310 5.11 -28.82 17.12
CA VAL A 310 4.14 -29.27 16.09
C VAL A 310 4.65 -28.84 14.73
N TYR A 311 4.77 -29.79 13.81
CA TYR A 311 5.20 -29.52 12.44
C TYR A 311 4.31 -30.24 11.43
N CYS A 312 4.29 -29.73 10.20
CA CYS A 312 3.53 -30.33 9.12
C CYS A 312 4.39 -31.33 8.35
N HIS A 313 3.91 -32.57 8.31
CA HIS A 313 4.62 -33.68 7.72
C HIS A 313 3.73 -34.50 6.80
N ASN A 314 4.33 -34.97 5.71
CA ASN A 314 3.80 -36.06 4.91
C ASN A 314 4.96 -36.96 4.48
N THR A 315 4.77 -38.28 4.55
CA THR A 315 5.78 -39.30 4.22
C THR A 315 6.38 -39.14 2.81
N LYS A 316 5.62 -38.58 1.86
CA LYS A 316 6.04 -38.37 0.46
C LYS A 316 6.27 -36.90 0.11
N GLN A 317 6.32 -35.99 1.09
CA GLN A 317 6.46 -34.55 0.86
C GLN A 317 7.69 -34.17 0.03
N VAL A 318 8.79 -34.91 0.18
CA VAL A 318 10.07 -34.65 -0.51
C VAL A 318 9.90 -34.67 -2.03
N TYR A 319 9.13 -35.62 -2.57
CA TYR A 319 8.90 -35.73 -4.02
C TYR A 319 8.16 -34.52 -4.59
N TRP A 320 7.17 -34.01 -3.85
CA TRP A 320 6.40 -32.83 -4.21
C TRP A 320 7.24 -31.55 -4.14
N PHE A 321 8.04 -31.39 -3.08
CA PHE A 321 8.98 -30.28 -2.98
C PHE A 321 10.01 -30.28 -4.10
N ILE A 322 10.63 -31.42 -4.41
CA ILE A 322 11.59 -31.54 -5.53
C ILE A 322 10.92 -31.17 -6.86
N THR A 323 9.72 -31.69 -7.12
CA THR A 323 8.96 -31.39 -8.35
C THR A 323 8.72 -29.88 -8.49
N MET A 324 8.27 -29.23 -7.41
CA MET A 324 8.06 -27.78 -7.38
C MET A 324 9.37 -27.01 -7.55
N TYR A 325 10.45 -27.38 -6.86
CA TYR A 325 11.73 -26.69 -6.97
C TYR A 325 12.36 -26.79 -8.35
N VAL A 326 12.30 -27.96 -9.00
CA VAL A 326 12.80 -28.14 -10.37
C VAL A 326 12.01 -27.26 -11.32
N TYR A 327 10.68 -27.30 -11.26
CA TYR A 327 9.82 -26.47 -12.11
C TYR A 327 10.09 -24.96 -11.92
N LYS A 328 10.12 -24.47 -10.68
CA LYS A 328 10.36 -23.05 -10.37
C LYS A 328 11.80 -22.64 -10.69
N GLY A 329 12.77 -23.53 -10.48
CA GLY A 329 14.18 -23.32 -10.81
C GLY A 329 14.41 -23.17 -12.32
N LEU A 330 13.73 -23.98 -13.15
CA LEU A 330 13.77 -23.84 -14.60
C LEU A 330 13.18 -22.49 -15.07
N LEU A 331 12.05 -22.07 -14.48
CA LEU A 331 11.48 -20.75 -14.74
C LEU A 331 12.45 -19.63 -14.36
N LEU A 332 13.09 -19.73 -13.18
CA LEU A 332 14.06 -18.76 -12.70
C LEU A 332 15.29 -18.66 -13.61
N ALA A 333 15.83 -19.80 -14.06
CA ALA A 333 16.94 -19.86 -15.00
C ALA A 333 16.57 -19.18 -16.33
N PHE A 334 15.37 -19.47 -16.87
CA PHE A 334 14.90 -18.86 -18.10
C PHE A 334 14.67 -17.34 -17.96
N GLY A 335 14.09 -16.89 -16.85
CA GLY A 335 13.94 -15.46 -16.57
C GLY A 335 15.29 -14.74 -16.42
N THR A 336 16.29 -15.41 -15.83
CA THR A 336 17.66 -14.89 -15.72
C THR A 336 18.31 -14.76 -17.09
N PHE A 337 18.13 -15.75 -17.97
CA PHE A 337 18.59 -15.69 -19.36
C PHE A 337 17.99 -14.48 -20.11
N LEU A 338 16.67 -14.25 -20.02
CA LEU A 338 16.05 -13.09 -20.64
C LEU A 338 16.51 -11.75 -20.04
N ALA A 339 16.73 -11.71 -18.73
CA ALA A 339 17.27 -10.53 -18.06
C ALA A 339 18.68 -10.19 -18.55
N TRP A 340 19.51 -11.21 -18.77
CA TRP A 340 20.85 -11.06 -19.33
C TRP A 340 20.83 -10.52 -20.76
N GLU A 341 20.01 -11.10 -21.63
CA GLU A 341 19.87 -10.67 -23.03
C GLU A 341 19.38 -9.21 -23.14
N THR A 342 18.55 -8.76 -22.20
CA THR A 342 17.94 -7.41 -22.22
C THR A 342 18.74 -6.35 -21.46
N ARG A 343 19.89 -6.68 -20.86
CA ARG A 343 20.65 -5.77 -19.99
C ARG A 343 21.30 -4.58 -20.71
N ASN A 344 21.64 -4.75 -21.99
CA ASN A 344 22.37 -3.75 -22.79
C ASN A 344 21.43 -2.79 -23.55
N VAL A 345 20.12 -2.89 -23.30
CA VAL A 345 19.12 -2.02 -23.92
C VAL A 345 19.06 -0.67 -23.18
N THR A 346 19.71 0.35 -23.72
CA THR A 346 19.88 1.68 -23.09
C THR A 346 18.93 2.73 -23.66
N VAL A 347 17.62 2.45 -23.67
CA VAL A 347 16.60 3.47 -23.96
C VAL A 347 16.09 4.03 -22.63
N GLU A 348 16.25 5.35 -22.39
CA GLU A 348 15.92 6.01 -21.11
C GLU A 348 14.45 5.79 -20.69
N GLU A 349 13.55 5.61 -21.67
CA GLU A 349 12.13 5.31 -21.49
C GLU A 349 11.85 3.82 -21.15
N LEU A 350 12.83 2.93 -21.31
CA LEU A 350 12.76 1.47 -21.09
C LEU A 350 13.71 0.95 -19.98
N ASN A 351 14.33 1.86 -19.21
CA ASN A 351 15.20 1.51 -18.07
C ASN A 351 14.48 0.69 -16.95
N ASP A 352 13.17 0.43 -17.11
CA ASP A 352 12.37 -0.52 -16.32
C ASP A 352 12.93 -1.96 -16.41
N SER A 353 13.54 -2.36 -17.54
CA SER A 353 14.11 -3.71 -17.72
C SER A 353 15.30 -3.97 -16.80
N ARG A 354 16.16 -2.97 -16.58
CA ARG A 354 17.34 -3.08 -15.70
C ARG A 354 16.94 -3.26 -14.24
N ASN A 355 15.90 -2.55 -13.79
CA ASN A 355 15.34 -2.69 -12.45
C ASN A 355 14.74 -4.09 -12.24
N ILE A 356 14.03 -4.62 -13.24
CA ILE A 356 13.48 -5.98 -13.19
C ILE A 356 14.61 -7.03 -13.15
N GLY A 357 15.69 -6.82 -13.91
CA GLY A 357 16.88 -7.67 -13.84
C GLY A 357 17.49 -7.70 -12.44
N ALA A 358 17.62 -6.56 -11.77
CA ALA A 358 18.08 -6.49 -10.38
C ALA A 358 17.16 -7.26 -9.40
N CYS A 359 15.84 -7.23 -9.61
CA CYS A 359 14.90 -8.05 -8.83
C CYS A 359 15.13 -9.55 -9.06
N ILE A 360 15.31 -9.98 -10.32
CA ILE A 360 15.57 -11.38 -10.66
C ILE A 360 16.85 -11.86 -9.99
N TYR A 361 17.94 -11.08 -10.04
CA TYR A 361 19.19 -11.43 -9.35
C TYR A 361 19.02 -11.53 -7.83
N SER A 362 18.26 -10.62 -7.21
CA SER A 362 17.97 -10.68 -5.78
C SER A 362 17.22 -11.96 -5.39
N VAL A 363 16.24 -12.39 -6.19
CA VAL A 363 15.50 -13.64 -5.98
C VAL A 363 16.41 -14.86 -6.17
N VAL A 364 17.30 -14.87 -7.17
CA VAL A 364 18.27 -15.97 -7.37
C VAL A 364 19.14 -16.18 -6.14
N VAL A 365 19.74 -15.11 -5.61
CA VAL A 365 20.60 -15.19 -4.42
C VAL A 365 19.83 -15.74 -3.23
N VAL A 366 18.60 -15.25 -3.05
CA VAL A 366 17.70 -15.68 -1.98
C VAL A 366 17.31 -17.16 -2.11
N CYS A 367 16.99 -17.64 -3.31
CA CYS A 367 16.64 -19.05 -3.52
C CYS A 367 17.84 -19.98 -3.32
N LEU A 368 19.04 -19.58 -3.78
CA LEU A 368 20.27 -20.37 -3.64
C LEU A 368 20.71 -20.52 -2.18
N ILE A 369 20.41 -19.55 -1.33
CA ILE A 369 20.75 -19.60 0.10
C ILE A 369 19.58 -20.17 0.91
N GLY A 370 18.36 -19.72 0.66
CA GLY A 370 17.17 -20.03 1.47
C GLY A 370 16.73 -21.48 1.36
N VAL A 371 16.66 -22.05 0.15
CA VAL A 371 16.15 -23.42 -0.05
C VAL A 371 17.07 -24.46 0.60
N PRO A 372 18.40 -24.44 0.41
CA PRO A 372 19.27 -25.40 1.11
C PRO A 372 19.23 -25.24 2.62
N LEU A 373 19.21 -23.99 3.11
CA LEU A 373 19.25 -23.70 4.53
C LEU A 373 17.99 -24.20 5.26
N GLN A 374 16.83 -24.19 4.60
CA GLN A 374 15.60 -24.80 5.12
C GLN A 374 15.69 -26.33 5.29
N HIS A 375 16.52 -27.02 4.50
CA HIS A 375 16.69 -28.47 4.60
C HIS A 375 17.84 -28.89 5.52
N ILE A 376 18.83 -28.03 5.73
CA ILE A 376 19.98 -28.29 6.60
C ILE A 376 19.63 -28.04 8.07
N LEU A 377 18.73 -27.08 8.35
CA LEU A 377 18.35 -26.76 9.72
C LEU A 377 17.62 -27.95 10.37
N PRO A 378 18.10 -28.42 11.53
CA PRO A 378 17.43 -29.48 12.28
C PRO A 378 15.97 -29.10 12.62
N THR A 379 15.05 -30.08 12.53
CA THR A 379 13.62 -29.86 12.82
C THR A 379 13.35 -29.48 14.27
N ASP A 380 14.29 -29.72 15.18
CA ASP A 380 14.20 -29.34 16.59
C ASP A 380 14.55 -27.86 16.84
N GLN A 381 15.02 -27.13 15.83
CA GLN A 381 15.30 -25.70 15.89
C GLN A 381 14.29 -24.87 15.07
N ILE A 382 13.02 -24.87 15.51
CA ILE A 382 11.93 -24.18 14.82
C ILE A 382 12.11 -22.64 14.78
N ASN A 383 12.69 -22.06 15.84
CA ASN A 383 12.90 -20.62 15.98
C ASN A 383 13.81 -20.04 14.86
N PRO A 384 15.05 -20.53 14.66
CA PRO A 384 15.91 -20.01 13.60
C PRO A 384 15.36 -20.30 12.20
N ALA A 385 14.72 -21.46 11.98
CA ALA A 385 14.11 -21.79 10.69
C ALA A 385 13.01 -20.80 10.31
N TYR A 386 12.10 -20.50 11.25
CA TYR A 386 11.03 -19.52 11.05
C TYR A 386 11.55 -18.10 10.83
N VAL A 387 12.49 -17.64 11.67
CA VAL A 387 13.06 -16.29 11.54
C VAL A 387 13.76 -16.13 10.20
N LEU A 388 14.53 -17.13 9.78
CA LEU A 388 15.22 -17.13 8.51
C LEU A 388 14.24 -17.10 7.32
N GLU A 389 13.25 -18.00 7.30
CA GLU A 389 12.23 -18.07 6.24
C GLU A 389 11.54 -16.71 6.06
N THR A 390 11.03 -16.14 7.16
CA THR A 390 10.28 -14.88 7.14
C THR A 390 11.16 -13.69 6.77
N CYS A 391 12.39 -13.60 7.29
CA CYS A 391 13.31 -12.53 6.94
C CYS A 391 13.68 -12.55 5.45
N ILE A 392 14.00 -13.73 4.91
CA ILE A 392 14.37 -13.89 3.50
C ILE A 392 13.20 -13.51 2.58
N LEU A 393 11.99 -13.97 2.90
CA LEU A 393 10.80 -13.71 2.11
C LEU A 393 10.42 -12.22 2.16
N LEU A 394 10.46 -11.58 3.34
CA LEU A 394 10.19 -10.15 3.49
C LEU A 394 11.21 -9.29 2.78
N PHE A 395 12.51 -9.60 2.95
CA PHE A 395 13.59 -8.86 2.32
C PHE A 395 13.49 -8.92 0.80
N SER A 396 13.33 -10.11 0.22
CA SER A 396 13.23 -10.30 -1.23
C SER A 396 11.99 -9.61 -1.82
N THR A 397 10.82 -9.81 -1.20
CA THR A 397 9.54 -9.24 -1.68
C THR A 397 9.55 -7.72 -1.61
N THR A 398 10.03 -7.16 -0.50
CA THR A 398 10.10 -5.70 -0.30
C THR A 398 11.13 -5.08 -1.24
N THR A 399 12.29 -5.72 -1.42
CA THR A 399 13.30 -5.27 -2.40
C THR A 399 12.73 -5.25 -3.81
N CYS A 400 11.99 -6.29 -4.22
CA CYS A 400 11.35 -6.34 -5.53
C CYS A 400 10.34 -5.21 -5.74
N ALA A 401 9.45 -4.99 -4.76
CA ALA A 401 8.47 -3.91 -4.82
C ALA A 401 9.16 -2.52 -4.89
N CYS A 402 10.15 -2.28 -4.04
CA CYS A 402 10.86 -1.01 -3.98
C CYS A 402 11.64 -0.70 -5.26
N VAL A 403 12.41 -1.67 -5.78
CA VAL A 403 13.23 -1.49 -6.99
C VAL A 403 12.35 -1.22 -8.22
N ILE A 404 11.16 -1.83 -8.31
CA ILE A 404 10.24 -1.62 -9.45
C ILE A 404 9.50 -0.28 -9.36
N PHE A 405 9.14 0.20 -8.17
CA PHE A 405 8.20 1.31 -8.00
C PHE A 405 8.80 2.62 -7.45
N LEU A 406 9.84 2.58 -6.60
CA LEU A 406 10.46 3.80 -6.07
C LEU A 406 10.98 4.74 -7.17
N PRO A 407 11.68 4.26 -8.24
CA PRO A 407 12.14 5.14 -9.31
C PRO A 407 10.98 5.83 -10.05
N LYS A 408 9.83 5.16 -10.18
CA LYS A 408 8.63 5.69 -10.84
C LYS A 408 7.95 6.78 -10.02
N ILE A 409 7.95 6.62 -8.69
CA ILE A 409 7.41 7.63 -7.77
C ILE A 409 8.30 8.87 -7.76
N HIS A 410 9.63 8.68 -7.64
CA HIS A 410 10.58 9.79 -7.63
C HIS A 410 10.56 10.61 -8.93
N ASN A 411 10.50 9.94 -10.09
CA ASN A 411 10.52 10.61 -11.39
C ASN A 411 9.16 11.19 -11.83
N ARG A 412 8.09 10.99 -11.04
CA ARG A 412 6.73 11.49 -11.36
C ARG A 412 6.69 13.01 -11.56
N ASN A 413 7.45 13.76 -10.77
CA ASN A 413 7.43 15.22 -10.79
C ASN A 413 8.42 15.82 -11.80
N LYS A 414 9.56 15.15 -12.07
CA LYS A 414 10.58 15.59 -13.04
C LYS A 414 10.07 15.59 -14.49
N VAL A 415 9.16 14.68 -14.84
CA VAL A 415 8.53 14.65 -16.18
C VAL A 415 7.61 15.86 -16.38
N ARG A 416 6.96 16.36 -15.31
CA ARG A 416 6.11 17.56 -15.36
C ARG A 416 6.95 18.81 -15.64
N GLU A 417 8.16 18.90 -15.08
CA GLU A 417 9.10 19.99 -15.35
C GLU A 417 9.61 19.97 -16.80
N ARG A 418 10.01 18.82 -17.35
CA ARG A 418 10.46 18.73 -18.77
C ARG A 418 9.37 19.08 -19.81
N MET A 419 8.09 18.90 -19.47
CA MET A 419 6.99 19.34 -20.34
C MET A 419 6.69 20.83 -20.21
N LEU A 420 6.95 21.43 -19.05
CA LEU A 420 6.75 22.85 -18.79
C LEU A 420 7.95 23.73 -19.20
N THR A 421 9.14 23.14 -19.35
CA THR A 421 10.37 23.85 -19.76
C THR A 421 10.67 23.74 -21.25
N LYS A 422 9.86 23.04 -22.05
CA LYS A 422 9.95 23.18 -23.51
C LYS A 422 9.45 24.57 -23.89
N PRO A 423 10.30 25.46 -24.44
CA PRO A 423 9.81 26.70 -25.00
C PRO A 423 8.90 26.36 -26.17
N ALA A 424 7.76 27.05 -26.27
CA ALA A 424 6.95 27.05 -27.48
C ALA A 424 7.67 27.87 -28.58
N THR A 425 8.87 27.47 -28.99
CA THR A 425 9.60 28.12 -30.09
C THR A 425 10.49 27.11 -30.80
N ALA A 426 9.98 26.62 -31.92
CA ALA A 426 10.67 26.40 -33.19
C ALA A 426 9.92 25.32 -34.01
N LEU A 427 8.71 25.64 -34.48
CA LEU A 427 8.35 25.19 -35.83
C LEU A 427 9.25 25.98 -36.79
N SER A 428 10.47 25.46 -36.96
CA SER A 428 11.33 25.86 -38.07
C SER A 428 10.63 25.42 -39.33
N THR A 429 10.15 26.39 -40.10
CA THR A 429 9.88 26.30 -41.53
C THR A 429 11.15 25.80 -42.23
N LYS A 430 11.34 24.49 -42.26
CA LYS A 430 12.20 23.86 -43.26
C LYS A 430 11.37 23.67 -44.51
N ASN A 431 11.62 24.57 -45.46
CA ASN A 431 11.30 24.44 -46.87
C ASN A 431 11.56 23.01 -47.34
N CYS A 432 10.51 22.26 -47.66
CA CYS A 432 10.60 21.20 -48.66
C CYS A 432 10.24 21.86 -49.99
N ALA A 433 11.26 22.31 -50.70
CA ALA A 433 11.15 22.58 -52.12
C ALA A 433 11.06 21.24 -52.85
N CYS A 434 9.90 20.94 -53.42
CA CYS A 434 9.77 19.99 -54.51
C CYS A 434 9.49 20.80 -55.78
N SER A 435 10.54 21.11 -56.55
CA SER A 435 10.39 21.48 -57.96
C SER A 435 10.25 20.20 -58.78
N GLY A 436 9.13 20.06 -59.48
CA GLY A 436 8.88 18.90 -60.34
C GLY A 436 7.48 18.83 -60.97
N HIS A 437 7.11 19.88 -61.69
CA HIS A 437 6.04 19.99 -62.71
C HIS A 437 4.53 19.81 -62.35
N PRO A 438 3.61 20.57 -63.03
CA PRO A 438 2.22 20.75 -62.66
C PRO A 438 1.26 19.92 -63.50
N SER A 439 0.12 19.58 -62.93
CA SER A 439 -1.16 19.55 -63.66
C SER A 439 -2.32 19.35 -62.67
N ASN A 440 -3.14 20.40 -62.55
CA ASN A 440 -4.59 20.40 -62.32
C ASN A 440 -5.21 19.22 -61.53
N LEU A 441 -5.83 19.53 -60.39
CA LEU A 441 -7.27 19.29 -60.21
C LEU A 441 -7.80 19.96 -58.94
N ASN A 442 -8.83 20.79 -59.10
CA ASN A 442 -9.69 21.30 -58.04
C ASN A 442 -10.46 20.16 -57.38
N VAL A 443 -10.54 20.13 -56.04
CA VAL A 443 -11.71 19.56 -55.34
C VAL A 443 -12.08 20.45 -54.17
N VAL A 444 -13.32 20.95 -54.27
CA VAL A 444 -14.06 21.84 -53.37
C VAL A 444 -14.49 21.09 -52.10
N LEU A 445 -14.41 21.76 -50.94
CA LEU A 445 -15.11 21.37 -49.70
C LEU A 445 -16.54 21.93 -49.74
N PRO A 446 -17.60 21.18 -49.35
CA PRO A 446 -18.92 21.78 -49.17
C PRO A 446 -19.00 22.45 -47.81
N GLY A 447 -19.29 23.75 -47.83
CA GLY A 447 -19.66 24.55 -46.67
C GLY A 447 -21.14 24.38 -46.32
N THR A 448 -21.42 24.60 -45.04
CA THR A 448 -22.76 24.88 -44.52
C THR A 448 -22.84 26.37 -44.18
N SER A 449 -23.72 27.10 -44.85
CA SER A 449 -24.28 28.35 -44.34
C SER A 449 -25.74 28.46 -44.76
N MET A 450 -26.60 28.62 -43.76
CA MET A 450 -27.97 29.13 -43.87
C MET A 450 -27.96 30.52 -44.52
N ASP A 451 -28.93 30.85 -45.38
CA ASP A 451 -30.08 31.65 -44.96
C ASP A 451 -31.09 31.95 -46.08
N SER A 452 -32.36 31.91 -45.67
CA SER A 452 -33.52 32.74 -46.07
C SER A 452 -33.92 32.92 -47.53
N SER A 453 -35.21 32.61 -47.78
CA SER A 453 -36.28 33.55 -48.22
C SER A 453 -37.08 33.16 -49.47
N HIS A 454 -38.40 33.11 -49.24
CA HIS A 454 -39.53 33.36 -50.17
C HIS A 454 -39.58 32.64 -51.53
N MET A 455 -40.50 31.67 -51.67
CA MET A 455 -41.90 31.87 -52.08
C MET A 455 -42.71 30.58 -51.92
#